data_AF-A0AAT9H9P9-F1
#
_entry.id   AF-A0AAT9H9P9-F1
#
_cell.length_a   1.000
_cell.length_b   1.000
_cell.length_c   1.000
_cell.angle_alpha   90.00
_cell.angle_beta   90.00
_cell.angle_gamma   90.00
#
_symmetry.space_group_name_H-M   'P 1'
#
loop_
_entity.id
_entity.type
_entity.pdbx_description
1 polymer ?
#
loop_
_entity_poly.entity_id
_entity_poly.type
_entity_poly.pdbx_seq_one_letter_code
_entity_poly.pdbx_strand_id
1 'polypeptide(L)'
;MSSYFTDLAQQYIDGEWRPGTGSWDIIDFNPYDDEKLASITIATVDEVDQAYRAAARAQKEWAAAGAYVRRAVFEKALRLVEEREEEIAEAIVAELGGTRLKAAFELHLAKEFLREAAHLALTPRAASSPRRSTARRTASTACPSASWA
;
A
#
# COMPACT_ATOMS: atom_id res chain seq x y z
N MET A 1 -14.56 -4.52 21.28
CA MET A 1 -13.48 -3.81 20.57
C MET A 1 -12.46 -4.83 20.08
N SER A 2 -12.47 -5.12 18.78
CA SER A 2 -11.40 -5.92 18.19
C SER A 2 -10.10 -5.11 18.28
N SER A 3 -9.03 -5.72 18.79
CA SER A 3 -7.82 -5.01 19.22
C SER A 3 -7.05 -4.34 18.08
N TYR A 4 -7.36 -4.69 16.82
CA TYR A 4 -6.60 -4.27 15.66
C TYR A 4 -6.70 -2.77 15.35
N PHE A 5 -7.74 -2.04 15.77
CA PHE A 5 -7.85 -0.61 15.50
C PHE A 5 -6.75 0.22 16.19
N THR A 6 -6.16 -0.30 17.27
CA THR A 6 -4.98 0.34 17.89
C THR A 6 -3.75 0.23 16.99
N ASP A 7 -3.58 -0.91 16.33
CA ASP A 7 -2.48 -1.14 15.39
C ASP A 7 -2.71 -0.40 14.06
N LEU A 8 -3.96 -0.35 13.58
CA LEU A 8 -4.35 0.40 12.37
C LEU A 8 -4.18 1.92 12.52
N ALA A 9 -4.10 2.44 13.76
CA ALA A 9 -3.79 3.84 14.01
C ALA A 9 -2.31 4.22 13.82
N GLN A 10 -1.44 3.23 13.59
CA GLN A 10 -0.02 3.43 13.36
C GLN A 10 0.31 3.61 11.87
N GLN A 11 1.44 4.25 11.61
CA GLN A 11 2.02 4.45 10.28
C GLN A 11 3.18 3.47 10.09
N TYR A 12 3.27 2.86 8.91
CA TYR A 12 4.37 1.97 8.55
C TYR A 12 5.42 2.71 7.72
N ILE A 13 6.56 3.03 8.31
CA ILE A 13 7.65 3.78 7.66
C ILE A 13 8.96 3.02 7.83
N ASP A 14 9.63 2.72 6.71
CA ASP A 14 10.97 2.10 6.67
C ASP A 14 11.09 0.76 7.45
N GLY A 15 10.01 -0.02 7.48
CA GLY A 15 9.99 -1.32 8.15
C GLY A 15 9.41 -1.31 9.56
N GLU A 16 9.04 -0.13 10.08
CA GLU A 16 8.59 0.03 11.46
C GLU A 16 7.18 0.62 11.52
N TRP A 17 6.35 0.04 12.39
CA TRP A 17 5.07 0.63 12.77
C TRP A 17 5.28 1.63 13.91
N ARG A 18 4.77 2.85 13.75
CA ARG A 18 4.88 3.91 14.75
C ARG A 18 3.71 4.89 14.68
N PRO A 19 3.28 5.53 15.78
CA PRO A 19 2.32 6.61 15.72
C PRO A 19 2.90 7.80 14.92
N GLY A 20 2.04 8.63 14.33
CA GLY A 20 2.46 9.92 13.78
C GLY A 20 2.91 10.88 14.89
N THR A 21 3.67 11.90 14.53
CA THR A 21 4.16 12.93 15.47
C THR A 21 3.58 14.32 15.22
N GLY A 22 2.52 14.41 14.42
CA GLY A 22 1.84 15.66 14.13
C GLY A 22 1.05 16.23 15.31
N SER A 23 0.42 17.38 15.08
CA SER A 23 -0.15 18.19 16.15
C SER A 23 -1.61 17.87 16.50
N TRP A 24 -2.25 16.93 15.81
CA TRP A 24 -3.64 16.56 16.04
C TRP A 24 -3.95 15.13 15.61
N ASP A 25 -5.08 14.61 16.09
CA ASP A 25 -5.57 13.27 15.79
C ASP A 25 -6.81 13.32 14.89
N ILE A 26 -6.84 12.45 13.88
CA ILE A 26 -8.09 12.09 13.21
C ILE A 26 -8.79 11.07 14.10
N ILE A 27 -10.04 11.34 14.46
CA ILE A 27 -10.86 10.39 15.20
C ILE A 27 -11.74 9.64 14.22
N ASP A 28 -11.59 8.32 14.19
CA ASP A 28 -12.40 7.44 13.38
C ASP A 28 -13.57 6.89 14.22
N PHE A 29 -14.76 6.95 13.65
CA PHE A 29 -16.01 6.58 14.31
C PHE A 29 -16.78 5.60 13.44
N ASN A 30 -17.38 4.61 14.09
CA ASN A 30 -18.33 3.73 13.44
C ASN A 30 -19.60 4.53 13.11
N PRO A 31 -19.98 4.67 11.83
CA PRO A 31 -21.12 5.47 11.42
C PRO A 31 -22.48 4.87 11.81
N TYR A 32 -22.52 3.63 12.31
CA TYR A 32 -23.75 2.96 12.74
C TYR A 32 -24.18 3.35 14.16
N ASP A 33 -23.23 3.48 15.08
CA ASP A 33 -23.49 3.66 16.52
C ASP A 33 -22.64 4.75 17.19
N ASP A 34 -21.86 5.50 16.39
CA ASP A 34 -20.92 6.54 16.84
C ASP A 34 -19.82 6.03 17.80
N GLU A 35 -19.56 4.71 17.85
CA GLU A 35 -18.45 4.16 18.63
C GLU A 35 -17.12 4.66 18.07
N LYS A 36 -16.22 5.17 18.94
CA LYS A 36 -14.85 5.52 18.54
C LYS A 36 -14.07 4.25 18.20
N LEU A 37 -13.65 4.12 16.95
CA LEU A 37 -12.83 3.01 16.46
C LEU A 37 -11.35 3.26 16.73
N ALA A 38 -10.83 4.42 16.31
CA ALA A 38 -9.41 4.76 16.42
C ALA A 38 -9.15 6.25 16.69
N SER A 39 -7.94 6.54 17.20
CA SER A 39 -7.36 7.89 17.30
C SER A 39 -6.06 7.86 16.50
N ILE A 40 -6.04 8.47 15.33
CA ILE A 40 -4.93 8.39 14.38
C ILE A 40 -4.17 9.71 14.41
N THR A 41 -3.01 9.73 15.07
CA THR A 41 -2.15 10.91 15.06
C THR A 41 -1.58 11.13 13.65
N ILE A 42 -1.78 12.33 13.12
CA ILE A 42 -1.41 12.62 11.73
C ILE A 42 0.11 12.57 11.51
N ALA A 43 0.51 12.23 10.29
CA ALA A 43 1.91 12.33 9.86
C ALA A 43 2.33 13.81 9.73
N THR A 44 3.56 14.11 10.13
CA THR A 44 4.24 15.35 9.80
C THR A 44 4.77 15.32 8.37
N VAL A 45 5.06 16.50 7.80
CA VAL A 45 5.74 16.61 6.49
C VAL A 45 7.08 15.87 6.49
N ASP A 46 7.82 15.92 7.61
CA ASP A 46 9.11 15.23 7.75
C ASP A 46 8.96 13.70 7.78
N GLU A 47 7.89 13.16 8.37
CA GLU A 47 7.60 11.72 8.34
C GLU A 47 7.23 11.24 6.93
N VAL A 48 6.47 12.05 6.19
CA VAL A 48 6.17 11.78 4.78
C VAL A 48 7.46 11.78 3.96
N ASP A 49 8.35 12.75 4.15
CA ASP A 49 9.65 12.80 3.48
C ASP A 49 10.55 11.61 3.85
N GLN A 50 10.54 11.17 5.12
CA GLN A 50 11.22 9.94 5.55
C GLN A 50 10.72 8.71 4.78
N ALA A 51 9.40 8.57 4.61
CA ALA A 51 8.82 7.48 3.83
C ALA A 51 9.29 7.50 2.37
N TYR A 52 9.33 8.69 1.73
CA TYR A 52 9.86 8.83 0.38
C TYR A 52 11.35 8.50 0.27
N ARG A 53 12.16 8.93 1.24
CA ARG A 53 13.60 8.60 1.28
C ARG A 53 13.81 7.10 1.46
N ALA A 54 13.03 6.44 2.31
CA ALA A 54 13.06 4.99 2.49
C ALA A 54 12.71 4.25 1.19
N ALA A 55 11.61 4.66 0.53
CA ALA A 55 11.22 4.12 -0.76
C ALA A 55 12.31 4.32 -1.83
N ALA A 56 12.94 5.51 -1.89
CA ALA A 56 14.01 5.81 -2.83
C ALA A 56 15.26 4.94 -2.62
N ARG A 57 15.61 4.61 -1.37
CA ARG A 57 16.71 3.68 -1.05
C ARG A 57 16.37 2.26 -1.52
N ALA A 58 15.18 1.76 -1.18
CA ALA A 58 14.74 0.41 -1.54
C ALA A 58 14.48 0.22 -3.04
N GLN A 59 14.18 1.31 -3.77
CA GLN A 59 13.76 1.26 -5.17
C GLN A 59 14.77 0.54 -6.08
N LYS A 60 16.08 0.77 -5.89
CA LYS A 60 17.12 0.16 -6.75
C LYS A 60 17.16 -1.35 -6.59
N GLU A 61 17.14 -1.83 -5.35
CA GLU A 61 17.16 -3.27 -5.05
C GLU A 61 15.86 -3.93 -5.50
N TRP A 62 14.71 -3.29 -5.26
CA TRP A 62 13.41 -3.78 -5.72
C TRP A 62 13.32 -3.87 -7.25
N ALA A 63 13.85 -2.87 -7.97
CA ALA A 63 13.88 -2.87 -9.43
C ALA A 63 14.78 -3.97 -9.99
N ALA A 64 15.87 -4.31 -9.30
CA ALA A 64 16.77 -5.40 -9.66
C ALA A 64 16.26 -6.80 -9.27
N ALA A 65 15.26 -6.87 -8.38
CA ALA A 65 14.71 -8.15 -7.92
C ALA A 65 14.18 -9.00 -9.10
N GLY A 66 14.37 -10.32 -9.02
CA GLY A 66 13.88 -11.25 -10.04
C GLY A 66 12.35 -11.30 -10.10
N ALA A 67 11.80 -11.67 -11.26
CA ALA A 67 10.36 -11.82 -11.47
C ALA A 67 9.67 -12.73 -10.43
N TYR A 68 10.29 -13.88 -10.13
CA TYR A 68 9.81 -14.82 -9.12
C TYR A 68 9.84 -14.26 -7.70
N VAL A 69 10.86 -13.44 -7.36
CA VAL A 69 10.94 -12.78 -6.04
C VAL A 69 9.78 -11.81 -5.88
N ARG A 70 9.51 -10.97 -6.88
CA ARG A 70 8.37 -10.04 -6.85
C ARG A 70 7.03 -10.78 -6.78
N ARG A 71 6.86 -11.85 -7.58
CA ARG A 71 5.67 -12.70 -7.53
C ARG A 71 5.45 -13.27 -6.12
N ALA A 72 6.49 -13.79 -5.48
CA ALA A 72 6.41 -14.37 -4.14
C ALA A 72 5.95 -13.35 -3.08
N VAL A 73 6.30 -12.07 -3.22
CA VAL A 73 5.80 -11.00 -2.34
C VAL A 73 4.28 -10.83 -2.49
N PHE A 74 3.76 -10.76 -3.71
CA PHE A 74 2.31 -10.64 -3.95
C PHE A 74 1.55 -11.90 -3.51
N GLU A 75 2.10 -13.09 -3.75
CA GLU A 75 1.50 -14.33 -3.26
C GLU A 75 1.47 -14.41 -1.74
N LYS A 76 2.50 -13.90 -1.06
CA LYS A 76 2.51 -13.79 0.40
C LYS A 76 1.44 -12.82 0.89
N ALA A 77 1.31 -11.65 0.25
CA ALA A 77 0.27 -10.69 0.59
C ALA A 77 -1.14 -11.29 0.39
N LEU A 78 -1.37 -11.99 -0.72
CA LEU A 78 -2.64 -12.68 -0.99
C LEU A 78 -2.98 -13.70 0.13
N ARG A 79 -2.02 -14.55 0.51
CA ARG A 79 -2.23 -15.50 1.60
C ARG A 79 -2.59 -14.82 2.91
N LEU A 80 -1.90 -13.73 3.27
CA LEU A 80 -2.19 -12.98 4.50
C LEU A 80 -3.60 -12.35 4.48
N VAL A 81 -4.06 -11.89 3.32
CA VAL A 81 -5.43 -11.36 3.16
C VAL A 81 -6.46 -12.49 3.28
N GLU A 82 -6.21 -13.66 2.69
CA GLU A 82 -7.09 -14.83 2.80
C GLU A 82 -7.13 -15.38 4.24
N GLU A 83 -6.00 -15.42 4.94
CA GLU A 83 -5.90 -15.87 6.34
C GLU A 83 -6.63 -14.93 7.31
N ARG A 84 -6.72 -13.63 7.01
CA ARG A 84 -7.35 -12.60 7.85
C ARG A 84 -8.63 -12.03 7.25
N GLU A 85 -9.27 -12.75 6.32
CA GLU A 85 -10.39 -12.22 5.55
C GLU A 85 -11.56 -11.78 6.42
N GLU A 86 -11.92 -12.57 7.44
CA GLU A 86 -13.00 -12.23 8.38
C GLU A 86 -12.68 -10.96 9.17
N GLU A 87 -11.45 -10.83 9.67
CA GLU A 87 -11.01 -9.68 10.45
C GLU A 87 -11.01 -8.39 9.61
N ILE A 88 -10.53 -8.47 8.37
CA ILE A 88 -10.53 -7.33 7.44
C ILE A 88 -11.98 -6.96 7.05
N ALA A 89 -12.85 -7.96 6.84
CA ALA A 89 -14.25 -7.71 6.53
C ALA A 89 -14.97 -6.98 7.69
N GLU A 90 -14.69 -7.37 8.93
CA GLU A 90 -15.21 -6.70 10.12
C GLU A 90 -14.72 -5.25 10.21
N ALA A 91 -13.43 -5.02 9.96
CA ALA A 91 -12.86 -3.67 9.97
C ALA A 91 -13.55 -2.76 8.93
N ILE A 92 -13.70 -3.25 7.68
CA ILE A 92 -14.37 -2.52 6.59
C ILE A 92 -15.83 -2.19 6.96
N VAL A 93 -16.55 -3.15 7.56
CA VAL A 93 -17.95 -2.94 7.98
C VAL A 93 -18.04 -1.90 9.09
N ALA A 94 -17.16 -1.99 10.09
CA ALA A 94 -17.14 -1.08 11.22
C ALA A 94 -16.80 0.35 10.81
N GLU A 95 -15.78 0.54 9.97
CA GLU A 95 -15.31 1.87 9.54
C GLU A 95 -16.25 2.52 8.50
N LEU A 96 -16.77 1.75 7.54
CA LEU A 96 -17.54 2.30 6.42
C LEU A 96 -19.07 2.22 6.61
N GLY A 97 -19.56 1.51 7.63
CA GLY A 97 -21.00 1.29 7.85
C GLY A 97 -21.68 0.43 6.76
N GLY A 98 -20.89 -0.33 5.99
CA GLY A 98 -21.37 -1.14 4.87
C GLY A 98 -21.96 -2.50 5.30
N THR A 99 -22.55 -3.23 4.35
CA THR A 99 -22.96 -4.62 4.59
C THR A 99 -21.78 -5.58 4.43
N ARG A 100 -21.85 -6.75 5.08
CA ARG A 100 -20.86 -7.83 4.86
C ARG A 100 -20.75 -8.25 3.39
N LEU A 101 -21.83 -8.15 2.62
CA LEU A 101 -21.81 -8.44 1.19
C LEU A 101 -20.94 -7.44 0.41
N LYS A 102 -21.02 -6.14 0.74
CA LYS A 102 -20.15 -5.11 0.16
C LYS A 102 -18.68 -5.35 0.54
N ALA A 103 -18.40 -5.60 1.83
CA ALA A 103 -17.05 -5.89 2.29
C ALA A 103 -16.45 -7.14 1.60
N ALA A 104 -17.24 -8.20 1.46
CA ALA A 104 -16.83 -9.41 0.74
C ALA A 104 -16.52 -9.13 -0.74
N PHE A 105 -17.29 -8.25 -1.39
CA PHE A 105 -17.01 -7.84 -2.77
C PHE A 105 -15.70 -7.04 -2.88
N GLU A 106 -15.44 -6.10 -1.97
CA GLU A 106 -14.19 -5.33 -1.93
C GLU A 106 -12.96 -6.22 -1.68
N LEU A 107 -13.06 -7.15 -0.73
CA LEU A 107 -12.04 -8.16 -0.47
C LEU A 107 -11.80 -9.07 -1.67
N HIS A 108 -12.87 -9.46 -2.36
CA HIS A 108 -12.75 -10.24 -3.59
C HIS A 108 -11.94 -9.47 -4.65
N LEU A 109 -12.27 -8.21 -4.91
CA LEU A 109 -11.53 -7.37 -5.86
C LEU A 109 -10.06 -7.19 -5.46
N ALA A 110 -9.78 -6.94 -4.17
CA ALA A 110 -8.42 -6.82 -3.67
C ALA A 110 -7.59 -8.10 -3.90
N LYS A 111 -8.18 -9.27 -3.64
CA LYS A 111 -7.56 -10.57 -3.93
C LYS A 111 -7.29 -10.77 -5.43
N GLU A 112 -8.23 -10.39 -6.30
CA GLU A 112 -8.02 -10.45 -7.76
C GLU A 112 -6.89 -9.52 -8.23
N PHE A 113 -6.79 -8.30 -7.68
CA PHE A 113 -5.67 -7.40 -7.99
C PHE A 113 -4.32 -7.98 -7.56
N LEU A 114 -4.25 -8.63 -6.40
CA LEU A 114 -3.03 -9.30 -5.94
C LEU A 114 -2.65 -10.48 -6.85
N ARG A 115 -3.64 -11.29 -7.27
CA ARG A 115 -3.45 -12.39 -8.22
C ARG A 115 -2.92 -11.87 -9.55
N GLU A 116 -3.51 -10.80 -10.08
CA GLU A 116 -3.06 -10.21 -11.34
C GLU A 116 -1.68 -9.56 -11.20
N ALA A 117 -1.38 -8.87 -10.10
CA ALA A 117 -0.04 -8.33 -9.86
C ALA A 117 1.03 -9.44 -9.79
N ALA A 118 0.72 -10.57 -9.15
CA ALA A 118 1.58 -11.75 -9.10
C ALA A 118 1.82 -12.35 -10.50
N HIS A 119 0.78 -12.38 -11.35
CA HIS A 119 0.88 -12.84 -12.72
C HIS A 119 1.72 -11.88 -13.60
N LEU A 120 1.43 -10.58 -13.55
CA LEU A 120 2.16 -9.54 -14.28
C LEU A 120 3.64 -9.46 -13.92
N ALA A 121 4.03 -9.89 -12.72
CA ALA A 121 5.43 -9.97 -12.34
C ALA A 121 6.24 -10.92 -13.23
N LEU A 122 5.60 -11.95 -13.79
CA LEU A 122 6.20 -12.93 -14.71
C LEU A 122 6.03 -12.57 -16.18
N THR A 123 5.03 -11.75 -16.52
CA THR A 123 4.80 -11.31 -17.90
C THR A 123 5.92 -10.34 -18.29
N PRO A 124 6.80 -10.69 -19.25
CA PRO A 124 7.82 -9.77 -19.70
C PRO A 124 7.11 -8.61 -20.39
N ARG A 125 7.19 -7.40 -19.82
CA ARG A 125 6.79 -6.21 -20.57
C ARG A 125 7.77 -6.11 -21.73
N ALA A 126 7.30 -6.31 -22.95
CA ALA A 126 8.15 -6.18 -24.13
C ALA A 126 8.82 -4.80 -24.10
N ALA A 127 10.13 -4.77 -23.86
CA ALA A 127 10.94 -3.62 -24.21
C ALA A 127 11.20 -3.69 -25.72
N SER A 128 10.17 -3.40 -26.53
CA SER A 128 10.32 -3.25 -27.97
C SER A 128 10.18 -1.78 -28.34
N SER A 129 11.23 -1.00 -28.09
CA SER A 129 11.57 0.07 -29.03
C SER A 129 12.79 -0.40 -29.83
N PRO A 130 12.64 -0.82 -31.09
CA PRO A 130 13.80 -1.06 -31.94
C PRO A 130 14.32 0.31 -32.37
N ARG A 131 15.24 0.91 -31.61
CA ARG A 131 15.98 2.09 -32.08
C ARG A 131 17.46 1.76 -32.27
N ARG A 132 17.83 1.76 -33.54
CA ARG A 132 19.17 1.64 -34.12
C ARG A 132 20.22 2.41 -33.33
N SER A 133 21.44 1.85 -33.36
CA SER A 133 22.69 2.50 -33.03
C SER A 133 22.78 3.93 -33.58
N THR A 134 22.75 4.92 -32.69
CA THR A 134 23.54 6.15 -32.82
C THR A 134 23.56 6.85 -31.47
N ALA A 135 24.76 7.18 -31.02
CA ALA A 135 25.04 7.77 -29.72
C ALA A 135 24.17 9.00 -29.41
N ARG A 136 23.51 9.02 -28.25
CA ARG A 136 23.28 10.24 -27.47
C ARG A 136 22.96 9.94 -26.01
N ARG A 137 23.84 10.49 -25.16
CA ARG A 137 23.80 10.78 -23.72
C ARG A 137 22.64 10.19 -22.90
N THR A 138 23.06 9.48 -21.85
CA THR A 138 22.31 9.15 -20.64
C THR A 138 21.37 10.28 -20.20
N ALA A 139 20.06 10.05 -20.30
CA ALA A 139 19.07 10.81 -19.56
C ALA A 139 18.58 9.92 -18.41
N SER A 140 19.06 10.24 -17.21
CA SER A 140 18.45 9.84 -15.95
C SER A 140 17.01 10.35 -15.95
N THR A 141 16.03 9.46 -15.84
CA THR A 141 14.63 9.85 -15.71
C THR A 141 14.41 10.34 -14.29
N ALA A 142 14.52 11.66 -14.13
CA ALA A 142 14.03 12.37 -12.97
C ALA A 142 12.51 12.13 -12.81
N CYS A 143 12.09 11.99 -11.56
CA CYS A 143 10.69 12.09 -11.15
C CYS A 143 10.06 13.35 -11.78
N PRO A 144 8.91 13.27 -12.47
CA PRO A 144 8.21 14.49 -12.86
C PRO A 144 7.72 15.17 -11.59
N SER A 145 8.22 16.37 -11.36
CA SER A 145 7.74 17.29 -10.33
C SER A 145 6.22 17.41 -10.40
N ALA A 146 5.59 17.22 -9.24
CA ALA A 146 4.20 17.57 -8.99
C ALA A 146 3.97 19.05 -9.33
N SER A 147 3.15 19.30 -10.34
CA SER A 147 2.52 20.58 -10.61
C SER A 147 1.03 20.36 -10.38
N TRP A 148 0.62 20.43 -9.12
CA TRP A 148 -0.77 20.71 -8.77
C TRP A 148 -0.82 22.18 -8.40
N ALA A 149 -1.34 22.97 -9.34
CA ALA A 149 -1.94 24.27 -9.04
C ALA A 149 -3.41 24.03 -8.67
#